data_AF-A0A5N5W8E4-F1
#
_entry.id   AF-A0A5N5W8E4-F1
#
_cell.length_a   1.000
_cell.length_b   1.000
_cell.length_c   1.000
_cell.angle_alpha   90.00
_cell.angle_beta   90.00
_cell.angle_gamma   90.00
#
_symmetry.space_group_name_H-M   'P 1'
#
loop_
_entity.id
_entity.type
_entity.pdbx_description
1 polymer ?
#
loop_
_entity_poly.entity_id
_entity_poly.type
_entity_poly.pdbx_seq_one_letter_code
_entity_poly.pdbx_strand_id
1 'polypeptide(L)'
;MARSDLGPDAFVSFLSESDAPAAPGTSFFDSQLGYAVRRWCPPLLGLDPHCAPAEYLERRRELGPAESARRLLGATGITDYLVDTGIPGDLTSPQELARMGGAAWHEVVRLERLAERVADTADGPARFLSRLADAVETAAERAVAFKSVAAYRYGLDFEPNPPGRTEVRMAADRWLAHRTPGDRLADPVLLRHLLWSAAETGLPIQLHTGFGDPDLRLHRCDPALLTDFARAVRPTGSALVLLHCYPYHRGAAYLAHAFPHVYADIGLALSYSGARAEAVLAEALELAPFGKLMFSTDAYGLPELYVVGAALFRRGLDRLLATWVGDGAWSAADAARVAELVGAGNARRVYGLGRADGPSAR
;
A
#
# COMPACT_ATOMS: atom_id res chain seq x y z
N MET A 1 -4.87 -1.06 11.92
CA MET A 1 -4.05 -1.43 13.09
C MET A 1 -4.77 -2.51 13.91
N ALA A 2 -4.08 -3.24 14.77
CA ALA A 2 -4.69 -4.22 15.68
C ALA A 2 -5.65 -3.51 16.64
N ARG A 3 -6.79 -4.15 16.96
CA ARG A 3 -7.82 -3.54 17.84
C ARG A 3 -7.45 -3.60 19.32
N SER A 4 -6.79 -4.66 19.75
CA SER A 4 -6.37 -4.88 21.13
C SER A 4 -4.91 -4.46 21.35
N ASP A 5 -4.54 -4.28 22.62
CA ASP A 5 -3.13 -4.10 22.96
C ASP A 5 -2.36 -5.41 22.70
N LEU A 6 -1.12 -5.27 22.24
CA LEU A 6 -0.29 -6.39 21.83
C LEU A 6 0.71 -6.73 22.93
N GLY A 7 0.90 -8.03 23.16
CA GLY A 7 2.05 -8.50 23.94
C GLY A 7 3.38 -8.11 23.26
N PRO A 8 4.51 -8.10 23.99
CA PRO A 8 5.81 -7.70 23.45
C PRO A 8 6.18 -8.42 22.15
N ASP A 9 6.02 -9.75 22.09
CA ASP A 9 6.38 -10.53 20.91
C ASP A 9 5.50 -10.21 19.70
N ALA A 10 4.19 -10.05 19.93
CA ALA A 10 3.23 -9.67 18.88
C ALA A 10 3.43 -8.23 18.39
N PHE A 11 3.91 -7.32 19.25
CA PHE A 11 4.33 -5.99 18.81
C PHE A 11 5.57 -6.09 17.91
N VAL A 12 6.58 -6.84 18.37
CA VAL A 12 7.86 -6.99 17.67
C VAL A 12 7.67 -7.65 16.30
N SER A 13 6.73 -8.59 16.16
CA SER A 13 6.46 -9.23 14.85
C SER A 13 6.02 -8.25 13.77
N PHE A 14 5.40 -7.11 14.12
CA PHE A 14 5.04 -6.05 13.15
C PHE A 14 6.20 -5.14 12.76
N LEU A 15 7.41 -5.34 13.30
CA LEU A 15 8.62 -4.62 12.90
C LEU A 15 9.40 -5.35 11.79
N SER A 16 8.82 -6.39 11.20
CA SER A 16 9.38 -7.22 10.15
C SER A 16 8.27 -7.70 9.22
N GLU A 17 8.59 -7.91 7.95
CA GLU A 17 7.72 -8.66 7.03
C GLU A 17 7.87 -10.18 7.21
N SER A 18 8.72 -10.66 8.13
CA SER A 18 8.84 -12.11 8.36
C SER A 18 7.60 -12.68 9.02
N ASP A 19 7.17 -13.85 8.54
CA ASP A 19 6.14 -14.71 9.15
C ASP A 19 6.66 -15.52 10.36
N ALA A 20 7.94 -15.37 10.70
CA ALA A 20 8.63 -16.08 11.75
C ALA A 20 9.16 -15.11 12.83
N PRO A 21 9.34 -15.59 14.07
CA PRO A 21 10.00 -14.78 15.10
C PRO A 21 11.44 -14.45 14.69
N ALA A 22 12.01 -13.43 15.34
CA ALA A 22 13.41 -13.10 15.20
C ALA A 22 14.30 -14.33 15.50
N ALA A 23 15.43 -14.44 14.78
CA ALA A 23 16.37 -15.52 14.99
C ALA A 23 16.88 -15.54 16.45
N PRO A 24 17.28 -16.71 17.00
CA PRO A 24 17.77 -16.79 18.36
C PRO A 24 18.90 -15.78 18.64
N GLY A 25 18.73 -14.96 19.68
CA GLY A 25 19.69 -13.92 20.07
C GLY A 25 19.60 -12.61 19.27
N THR A 26 18.61 -12.45 18.39
CA THR A 26 18.37 -11.20 17.65
C THR A 26 17.01 -10.59 17.99
N SER A 27 16.77 -9.35 17.56
CA SER A 27 15.52 -8.64 17.77
C SER A 27 15.18 -7.80 16.54
N PHE A 28 13.90 -7.72 16.17
CA PHE A 28 13.47 -6.78 15.12
C PHE A 28 13.54 -5.31 15.57
N PHE A 29 13.72 -5.04 16.88
CA PHE A 29 14.11 -3.70 17.33
C PHE A 29 15.52 -3.30 16.86
N ASP A 30 16.40 -4.27 16.60
CA ASP A 30 17.75 -4.05 16.06
C ASP A 30 17.73 -4.01 14.52
N SER A 31 16.78 -3.25 13.98
CA SER A 31 16.60 -3.00 12.55
C SER A 31 16.46 -1.50 12.29
N GLN A 32 16.55 -1.09 11.03
CA GLN A 32 16.30 0.31 10.65
C GLN A 32 14.90 0.77 11.06
N LEU A 33 13.89 -0.10 10.91
CA LEU A 33 12.53 0.17 11.36
C LEU A 33 12.44 0.26 12.89
N GLY A 34 13.02 -0.69 13.62
CA GLY A 34 13.05 -0.70 15.08
C GLY A 34 13.72 0.55 15.67
N TYR A 35 14.84 0.98 15.12
CA TYR A 35 15.49 2.23 15.50
C TYR A 35 14.66 3.47 15.13
N ALA A 36 13.96 3.45 14.00
CA ALA A 36 13.06 4.54 13.63
C ALA A 36 11.86 4.64 14.58
N VAL A 37 11.26 3.52 15.00
CA VAL A 37 10.21 3.50 16.03
C VAL A 37 10.73 4.15 17.31
N ARG A 38 11.90 3.73 17.81
CA ARG A 38 12.53 4.29 19.01
C ARG A 38 12.93 5.76 18.85
N ARG A 39 13.14 6.26 17.63
CA ARG A 39 13.46 7.67 17.38
C ARG A 39 12.22 8.55 17.43
N TRP A 40 11.13 8.11 16.81
CA TRP A 40 9.99 8.97 16.45
C TRP A 40 8.76 8.79 17.33
N CYS A 41 8.54 7.59 17.88
CA CYS A 41 7.32 7.29 18.65
C CYS A 41 7.41 7.68 20.14
N PRO A 42 8.51 7.41 20.87
CA PRO A 42 8.57 7.69 22.32
C PRO A 42 8.25 9.14 22.72
N PRO A 43 8.74 10.18 22.01
CA PRO A 43 8.42 11.57 22.37
C PRO A 43 6.92 11.88 22.32
N LEU A 44 6.17 11.21 21.45
CA LEU A 44 4.71 11.39 21.33
C LEU A 44 3.95 10.76 22.51
N LEU A 45 4.59 9.86 23.26
CA LEU A 45 4.05 9.21 24.44
C LEU A 45 4.64 9.75 25.76
N GLY A 46 5.49 10.78 25.67
CA GLY A 46 6.12 11.44 26.81
C GLY A 46 7.41 10.79 27.31
N LEU A 47 8.11 10.05 26.45
CA LEU A 47 9.41 9.42 26.74
C LEU A 47 10.52 10.07 25.93
N ASP A 48 11.76 9.89 26.36
CA ASP A 48 12.93 10.35 25.61
C ASP A 48 13.10 9.57 24.29
N PRO A 49 13.57 10.23 23.21
CA PRO A 49 13.92 9.53 21.99
C PRO A 49 15.04 8.52 22.28
N HIS A 50 14.95 7.35 21.67
CA HIS A 50 15.87 6.21 21.88
C HIS A 50 15.79 5.53 23.24
N CYS A 51 14.73 5.75 24.04
CA CYS A 51 14.47 4.94 25.24
C CYS A 51 14.50 3.43 24.95
N ALA A 52 14.68 2.63 26.01
CA ALA A 52 14.78 1.19 25.87
C ALA A 52 13.45 0.59 25.36
N PRO A 53 13.46 -0.48 24.53
CA PRO A 53 12.22 -1.09 24.05
C PRO A 53 11.24 -1.48 25.17
N ALA A 54 11.73 -2.01 26.28
CA ALA A 54 10.91 -2.40 27.42
C ALA A 54 10.15 -1.20 28.03
N GLU A 55 10.84 -0.08 28.22
CA GLU A 55 10.26 1.18 28.74
C GLU A 55 9.19 1.72 27.79
N TYR A 56 9.46 1.70 26.48
CA TYR A 56 8.47 2.10 25.47
C TYR A 56 7.20 1.24 25.53
N LEU A 57 7.35 -0.08 25.57
CA LEU A 57 6.22 -1.02 25.59
C LEU A 57 5.42 -0.92 26.90
N GLU A 58 6.09 -0.70 28.03
CA GLU A 58 5.43 -0.46 29.32
C GLU A 58 4.60 0.81 29.27
N ARG A 59 5.18 1.92 28.80
CA ARG A 59 4.46 3.19 28.67
C ARG A 59 3.25 3.10 27.74
N ARG A 60 3.41 2.39 26.62
CA ARG A 60 2.31 2.14 25.68
C ARG A 60 1.17 1.38 26.35
N ARG A 61 1.48 0.37 27.17
CA ARG A 61 0.50 -0.41 27.93
C ARG A 61 -0.21 0.44 28.99
N GLU A 62 0.52 1.29 29.71
CA GLU A 62 -0.07 2.21 30.70
C GLU A 62 -1.11 3.17 30.09
N LEU A 63 -0.80 3.71 28.90
CA LEU A 63 -1.73 4.59 28.17
C LEU A 63 -2.92 3.81 27.58
N GLY A 64 -2.70 2.55 27.23
CA GLY A 64 -3.66 1.72 26.53
C GLY A 64 -3.74 2.00 25.04
N PRO A 65 -4.41 1.12 24.27
CA PRO A 65 -4.37 1.13 22.81
C PRO A 65 -5.05 2.36 22.21
N ALA A 66 -6.18 2.79 22.76
CA ALA A 66 -6.94 3.93 22.23
C ALA A 66 -6.17 5.26 22.36
N GLU A 67 -5.60 5.54 23.53
CA GLU A 67 -4.87 6.78 23.76
C GLU A 67 -3.52 6.79 23.03
N SER A 68 -2.81 5.66 23.03
CA SER A 68 -1.56 5.50 22.26
C SER A 68 -1.81 5.73 20.77
N ALA A 69 -2.84 5.11 20.19
CA ALA A 69 -3.19 5.29 18.79
C ALA A 69 -3.59 6.74 18.48
N ARG A 70 -4.41 7.38 19.31
CA ARG A 70 -4.81 8.79 19.12
C ARG A 70 -3.61 9.74 19.09
N ARG A 71 -2.66 9.59 20.03
CA ARG A 71 -1.45 10.42 20.09
C ARG A 71 -0.54 10.20 18.89
N LEU A 72 -0.29 8.94 18.55
CA LEU A 72 0.60 8.57 17.45
C LEU A 72 0.00 9.01 16.11
N LEU A 73 -1.23 8.60 15.81
CA LEU A 73 -1.90 8.93 14.54
C LEU A 73 -2.14 10.42 14.38
N GLY A 74 -2.56 11.12 15.44
CA GLY A 74 -2.77 12.57 15.42
C GLY A 74 -1.49 13.38 15.15
N ALA A 75 -0.31 12.82 15.40
CA ALA A 75 0.97 13.46 15.11
C ALA A 75 1.50 13.22 13.68
N THR A 76 0.83 12.36 12.90
CA THR A 76 1.31 11.98 11.55
C THR A 76 1.16 13.09 10.52
N GLY A 77 0.15 13.96 10.66
CA GLY A 77 -0.24 14.93 9.63
C GLY A 77 -0.91 14.31 8.41
N ILE A 78 -1.28 13.03 8.46
CA ILE A 78 -2.03 12.35 7.39
C ILE A 78 -3.47 12.86 7.40
N THR A 79 -3.96 13.31 6.24
CA THR A 79 -5.30 13.92 6.09
C THR A 79 -6.30 13.00 5.40
N ASP A 80 -5.82 12.04 4.60
CA ASP A 80 -6.63 11.07 3.87
C ASP A 80 -5.99 9.68 4.01
N TYR A 81 -6.75 8.71 4.52
CA TYR A 81 -6.35 7.31 4.58
C TYR A 81 -7.00 6.53 3.44
N LEU A 82 -6.20 6.03 2.49
CA LEU A 82 -6.66 5.09 1.46
C LEU A 82 -6.37 3.68 1.97
N VAL A 83 -7.41 2.99 2.42
CA VAL A 83 -7.25 1.75 3.18
C VAL A 83 -7.65 0.54 2.34
N ASP A 84 -6.70 -0.36 2.13
CA ASP A 84 -6.97 -1.71 1.61
C ASP A 84 -7.75 -2.53 2.65
N THR A 85 -9.03 -2.80 2.37
CA THR A 85 -9.93 -3.56 3.26
C THR A 85 -9.86 -5.07 3.07
N GLY A 86 -8.91 -5.54 2.26
CA GLY A 86 -8.70 -6.95 1.93
C GLY A 86 -7.84 -7.75 2.91
N ILE A 87 -7.16 -7.08 3.85
CA ILE A 87 -6.30 -7.75 4.85
C ILE A 87 -7.18 -8.43 5.90
N PRO A 88 -7.06 -9.76 6.11
CA PRO A 88 -7.80 -10.46 7.15
C PRO A 88 -7.24 -10.17 8.56
N GLY A 89 -8.07 -10.35 9.59
CA GLY A 89 -7.65 -10.23 10.99
C GLY A 89 -8.55 -9.31 11.81
N ASP A 90 -8.30 -9.26 13.12
CA ASP A 90 -8.98 -8.35 14.04
C ASP A 90 -8.35 -6.95 13.99
N LEU A 91 -8.63 -6.27 12.88
CA LEU A 91 -8.12 -4.93 12.59
C LEU A 91 -9.19 -3.87 12.84
N THR A 92 -8.75 -2.70 13.29
CA THR A 92 -9.54 -1.48 13.35
C THR A 92 -10.12 -1.16 11.97
N SER A 93 -11.38 -0.74 11.94
CA SER A 93 -12.04 -0.31 10.71
C SER A 93 -11.39 0.96 10.13
N PRO A 94 -11.47 1.20 8.81
CA PRO A 94 -11.00 2.45 8.19
C PRO A 94 -11.57 3.71 8.85
N GLN A 95 -12.84 3.68 9.25
CA GLN A 95 -13.56 4.77 9.92
C GLN A 95 -12.95 5.07 11.29
N GLU A 96 -12.70 4.05 12.09
CA GLU A 96 -12.08 4.18 13.41
C GLU A 96 -10.63 4.70 13.28
N LEU A 97 -9.86 4.20 12.29
CA LEU A 97 -8.50 4.67 12.00
C LEU A 97 -8.49 6.17 11.67
N ALA A 98 -9.34 6.59 10.73
CA ALA A 98 -9.46 7.99 10.34
C ALA A 98 -9.90 8.88 11.51
N ARG A 99 -10.86 8.41 12.34
CA ARG A 99 -11.31 9.14 13.53
C ARG A 99 -10.17 9.36 14.52
N MET A 100 -9.32 8.36 14.75
CA MET A 100 -8.18 8.48 15.66
C MET A 100 -7.07 9.40 15.12
N GLY A 101 -6.90 9.46 13.79
CA GLY A 101 -5.99 10.38 13.13
C GLY A 101 -6.55 11.79 12.88
N GLY A 102 -7.86 12.02 13.06
CA GLY A 102 -8.51 13.27 12.69
C GLY A 102 -8.57 13.52 11.18
N ALA A 103 -8.74 12.46 10.38
CA ALA A 103 -8.60 12.46 8.93
C ALA A 103 -9.85 11.92 8.22
N ALA A 104 -9.87 12.01 6.89
CA ALA A 104 -10.81 11.28 6.04
C ALA A 104 -10.30 9.85 5.79
N TRP A 105 -11.20 8.94 5.42
CA TRP A 105 -10.86 7.61 4.93
C TRP A 105 -11.55 7.34 3.60
N HIS A 106 -10.92 6.52 2.79
CA HIS A 106 -11.37 6.10 1.48
C HIS A 106 -11.05 4.61 1.31
N GLU A 107 -11.98 3.85 0.74
CA GLU A 107 -11.78 2.41 0.59
C GLU A 107 -11.00 2.07 -0.67
N VAL A 108 -10.06 1.13 -0.51
CA VAL A 108 -9.45 0.38 -1.61
C VAL A 108 -9.86 -1.08 -1.50
N VAL A 109 -10.44 -1.65 -2.56
CA VAL A 109 -10.94 -3.03 -2.55
C VAL A 109 -9.90 -3.99 -3.11
N ARG A 110 -9.48 -4.99 -2.31
CA ARG A 110 -8.59 -6.06 -2.77
C ARG A 110 -9.33 -7.09 -3.62
N LEU A 111 -8.94 -7.19 -4.88
CA LEU A 111 -9.61 -8.02 -5.89
C LEU A 111 -9.60 -9.50 -5.54
N GLU A 112 -8.47 -10.03 -5.07
CA GLU A 112 -8.34 -11.45 -4.73
C GLU A 112 -9.25 -11.79 -3.56
N ARG A 113 -9.32 -10.92 -2.54
CA ARG A 113 -10.19 -11.14 -1.39
C ARG A 113 -11.67 -11.05 -1.76
N LEU A 114 -12.02 -10.15 -2.67
CA LEU A 114 -13.37 -10.05 -3.21
C LEU A 114 -13.76 -11.36 -3.91
N ALA A 115 -12.91 -11.86 -4.80
CA ALA A 115 -13.12 -13.10 -5.54
C ALA A 115 -13.22 -14.33 -4.63
N GLU A 116 -12.34 -14.44 -3.64
CA GLU A 116 -12.36 -15.52 -2.65
C GLU A 116 -13.71 -15.57 -1.90
N ARG A 117 -14.23 -14.41 -1.44
CA ARG A 117 -15.54 -14.33 -0.76
C ARG A 117 -16.72 -14.67 -1.66
N VAL A 118 -16.68 -14.23 -2.92
CA VAL A 118 -17.72 -14.59 -3.90
C VAL A 118 -17.70 -16.11 -4.12
N ALA A 119 -16.50 -16.69 -4.28
CA ALA A 119 -16.33 -18.12 -4.47
C ALA A 119 -16.82 -18.94 -3.25
N ASP A 120 -16.62 -18.47 -2.02
CA ASP A 120 -17.10 -19.13 -0.79
C ASP A 120 -18.62 -19.38 -0.76
N THR A 121 -19.40 -18.60 -1.53
CA THR A 121 -20.87 -18.65 -1.52
C THR A 121 -21.48 -19.00 -2.89
N ALA A 122 -20.65 -19.19 -3.92
CA ALA A 122 -21.11 -19.43 -5.27
C ALA A 122 -21.44 -20.92 -5.50
N ASP A 123 -22.61 -21.17 -6.08
CA ASP A 123 -23.01 -22.50 -6.53
C ASP A 123 -22.51 -22.75 -7.96
N GLY A 124 -21.22 -23.06 -8.03
CA GLY A 124 -20.53 -23.43 -9.26
C GLY A 124 -20.03 -22.26 -10.12
N PRO A 125 -19.31 -22.59 -11.21
CA PRO A 125 -18.47 -21.63 -11.94
C PRO A 125 -19.22 -20.52 -12.66
N ALA A 126 -20.38 -20.83 -13.25
CA ALA A 126 -21.20 -19.82 -13.91
C ALA A 126 -21.74 -18.78 -12.92
N ARG A 127 -22.17 -19.22 -11.72
CA ARG A 127 -22.64 -18.32 -10.66
C ARG A 127 -21.50 -17.52 -10.05
N PHE A 128 -20.34 -18.13 -9.86
CA PHE A 128 -19.14 -17.43 -9.42
C PHE A 128 -18.78 -16.28 -10.34
N LEU A 129 -18.65 -16.53 -11.66
CA LEU A 129 -18.26 -15.49 -12.62
C LEU A 129 -19.29 -14.36 -12.73
N SER A 130 -20.58 -14.69 -12.75
CA SER A 130 -21.65 -13.67 -12.76
C SER A 130 -21.60 -12.80 -11.50
N ARG A 131 -21.53 -13.42 -10.31
CA ARG A 131 -21.50 -12.67 -9.04
C ARG A 131 -20.20 -11.89 -8.86
N LEU A 132 -19.09 -12.36 -9.43
CA LEU A 132 -17.82 -11.65 -9.39
C LEU A 132 -17.91 -10.37 -10.21
N ALA A 133 -18.49 -10.41 -11.40
CA ALA A 133 -18.74 -9.21 -12.21
C ALA A 133 -19.60 -8.20 -11.43
N ASP A 134 -20.75 -8.65 -10.90
CA ASP A 134 -21.64 -7.81 -10.08
C ASP A 134 -20.91 -7.20 -8.86
N ALA A 135 -20.04 -7.99 -8.21
CA ALA A 135 -19.28 -7.55 -7.04
C ALA A 135 -18.21 -6.51 -7.37
N VAL A 136 -17.54 -6.63 -8.53
CA VAL A 136 -16.58 -5.63 -9.00
C VAL A 136 -17.29 -4.32 -9.36
N GLU A 137 -18.42 -4.39 -10.07
CA GLU A 137 -19.23 -3.22 -10.40
C GLU A 137 -19.73 -2.51 -9.13
N THR A 138 -20.31 -3.26 -8.18
CA THR A 138 -20.77 -2.72 -6.89
C THR A 138 -19.62 -2.11 -6.08
N ALA A 139 -18.43 -2.72 -6.11
CA ALA A 139 -17.25 -2.17 -5.44
C ALA A 139 -16.80 -0.85 -6.07
N ALA A 140 -16.89 -0.72 -7.39
CA ALA A 140 -16.50 0.49 -8.12
C ALA A 140 -17.39 1.72 -7.80
N GLU A 141 -18.63 1.51 -7.33
CA GLU A 141 -19.52 2.61 -6.93
C GLU A 141 -19.06 3.34 -5.66
N ARG A 142 -18.27 2.68 -4.81
CA ARG A 142 -17.93 3.18 -3.45
C ARG A 142 -16.43 3.27 -3.17
N ALA A 143 -15.61 2.45 -3.82
CA ALA A 143 -14.17 2.45 -3.64
C ALA A 143 -13.51 3.55 -4.48
N VAL A 144 -12.39 4.09 -3.99
CA VAL A 144 -11.58 5.04 -4.78
C VAL A 144 -10.54 4.33 -5.66
N ALA A 145 -10.32 3.04 -5.43
CA ALA A 145 -9.39 2.20 -6.18
C ALA A 145 -9.60 0.70 -5.90
N PHE A 146 -9.00 -0.11 -6.76
CA PHE A 146 -8.76 -1.52 -6.49
C PHE A 146 -7.31 -1.77 -6.08
N LYS A 147 -7.07 -2.86 -5.34
CA LYS A 147 -5.74 -3.40 -5.06
C LYS A 147 -5.65 -4.82 -5.61
N SER A 148 -4.53 -5.15 -6.21
CA SER A 148 -4.13 -6.53 -6.47
C SER A 148 -2.83 -6.88 -5.74
N VAL A 149 -2.82 -8.10 -5.22
CA VAL A 149 -1.67 -8.78 -4.63
C VAL A 149 -1.20 -9.94 -5.52
N ALA A 150 -1.41 -9.86 -6.84
CA ALA A 150 -0.98 -10.90 -7.79
C ALA A 150 0.52 -11.26 -7.65
N ALA A 151 1.37 -10.29 -7.29
CA ALA A 151 2.77 -10.50 -6.93
C ALA A 151 2.99 -11.56 -5.83
N TYR A 152 2.12 -11.59 -4.80
CA TYR A 152 2.15 -12.61 -3.74
C TYR A 152 1.59 -13.97 -4.18
N ARG A 153 0.70 -13.99 -5.19
CA ARG A 153 -0.06 -15.20 -5.54
C ARG A 153 0.58 -15.99 -6.67
N TYR A 154 1.05 -15.28 -7.67
CA TYR A 154 1.61 -15.86 -8.89
C TYR A 154 2.93 -15.19 -9.24
N GLY A 155 3.00 -13.86 -9.22
CA GLY A 155 4.06 -13.07 -9.80
C GLY A 155 3.50 -12.05 -10.78
N LEU A 156 4.34 -11.13 -11.26
CA LEU A 156 3.97 -10.07 -12.20
C LEU A 156 4.25 -10.45 -13.67
N ASP A 157 4.84 -11.62 -13.91
CA ASP A 157 5.14 -12.22 -15.21
C ASP A 157 3.94 -13.02 -15.78
N PHE A 158 2.72 -12.53 -15.58
CA PHE A 158 1.51 -13.09 -16.19
C PHE A 158 1.29 -12.56 -17.61
N GLU A 159 0.53 -13.31 -18.41
CA GLU A 159 0.14 -12.88 -19.77
C GLU A 159 -0.59 -11.52 -19.75
N PRO A 160 -0.20 -10.52 -20.57
CA PRO A 160 -0.73 -9.16 -20.43
C PRO A 160 -2.15 -8.97 -20.97
N ASN A 161 -2.55 -9.76 -21.98
CA ASN A 161 -3.82 -9.60 -22.69
C ASN A 161 -5.01 -10.17 -21.92
N PRO A 162 -6.25 -9.67 -22.12
CA PRO A 162 -7.41 -10.18 -21.40
C PRO A 162 -7.65 -11.67 -21.72
N PRO A 163 -8.00 -12.49 -20.72
CA PRO A 163 -8.26 -13.91 -20.94
C PRO A 163 -9.54 -14.10 -21.76
N GLY A 164 -9.57 -15.16 -22.58
CA GLY A 164 -10.77 -15.50 -23.34
C GLY A 164 -11.90 -16.04 -22.44
N ARG A 165 -13.17 -15.86 -22.83
CA ARG A 165 -14.33 -16.33 -22.04
C ARG A 165 -14.26 -17.82 -21.68
N THR A 166 -13.86 -18.66 -22.64
CA THR A 166 -13.69 -20.11 -22.42
C THR A 166 -12.56 -20.39 -21.45
N GLU A 167 -11.45 -19.66 -21.56
CA GLU A 167 -10.28 -19.79 -20.68
C GLU A 167 -10.65 -19.46 -19.23
N VAL A 168 -11.35 -18.35 -19.00
CA VAL A 168 -11.85 -17.93 -17.69
C VAL A 168 -12.80 -18.98 -17.11
N ARG A 169 -13.74 -19.49 -17.90
CA ARG A 169 -14.66 -20.55 -17.45
C ARG A 169 -13.90 -21.80 -17.04
N MET A 170 -12.99 -22.28 -17.87
CA MET A 170 -12.21 -23.48 -17.55
C MET A 170 -11.33 -23.28 -16.31
N ALA A 171 -10.78 -22.09 -16.09
CA ALA A 171 -10.02 -21.76 -14.90
C ALA A 171 -10.90 -21.75 -13.64
N ALA A 172 -12.09 -21.13 -13.74
CA ALA A 172 -13.09 -21.16 -12.66
C ALA A 172 -13.56 -22.58 -12.35
N ASP A 173 -13.87 -23.39 -13.36
CA ASP A 173 -14.26 -24.80 -13.21
C ASP A 173 -13.18 -25.57 -12.43
N ARG A 174 -11.90 -25.48 -12.85
CA ARG A 174 -10.78 -26.17 -12.18
C ARG A 174 -10.56 -25.68 -10.75
N TRP A 175 -10.53 -24.36 -10.54
CA TRP A 175 -10.25 -23.79 -9.24
C TRP A 175 -11.36 -24.11 -8.23
N LEU A 176 -12.62 -23.97 -8.63
CA LEU A 176 -13.77 -24.24 -7.76
C LEU A 176 -13.95 -25.73 -7.44
N ALA A 177 -13.54 -26.64 -8.33
CA ALA A 177 -13.63 -28.08 -8.10
C ALA A 177 -12.67 -28.60 -7.00
N HIS A 178 -11.60 -27.87 -6.70
CA HIS A 178 -10.54 -28.31 -5.78
C HIS A 178 -10.35 -27.40 -4.57
N ARG A 179 -11.06 -26.28 -4.50
CA ARG A 179 -10.93 -25.34 -3.38
C ARG A 179 -11.80 -25.71 -2.19
N THR A 180 -11.35 -25.31 -1.01
CA THR A 180 -12.16 -25.16 0.19
C THR A 180 -12.54 -23.70 0.46
N PRO A 181 -13.64 -23.41 1.18
CA PRO A 181 -13.95 -22.05 1.58
C PRO A 181 -12.80 -21.42 2.37
N GLY A 182 -12.45 -20.17 2.02
CA GLY A 182 -11.28 -19.48 2.57
C GLY A 182 -9.96 -19.72 1.81
N ASP A 183 -9.93 -20.61 0.83
CA ASP A 183 -8.74 -20.84 0.01
C ASP A 183 -8.34 -19.60 -0.78
N ARG A 184 -7.02 -19.42 -0.87
CA ARG A 184 -6.36 -18.33 -1.57
C ARG A 184 -6.49 -18.49 -3.08
N LEU A 185 -6.94 -17.44 -3.77
CA LEU A 185 -6.90 -17.40 -5.24
C LEU A 185 -5.46 -17.21 -5.72
N ALA A 186 -4.99 -18.11 -6.58
CA ALA A 186 -3.67 -18.05 -7.22
C ALA A 186 -3.65 -18.50 -8.70
N ASP A 187 -4.81 -18.86 -9.28
CA ASP A 187 -4.88 -19.23 -10.70
C ASP A 187 -4.57 -18.00 -11.58
N PRO A 188 -3.56 -18.06 -12.47
CA PRO A 188 -3.11 -16.90 -13.23
C PRO A 188 -4.16 -16.36 -14.21
N VAL A 189 -5.06 -17.21 -14.74
CA VAL A 189 -6.13 -16.76 -15.64
C VAL A 189 -7.16 -15.95 -14.85
N LEU A 190 -7.52 -16.41 -13.65
CA LEU A 190 -8.47 -15.72 -12.78
C LEU A 190 -7.87 -14.42 -12.21
N LEU A 191 -6.61 -14.41 -11.79
CA LEU A 191 -5.93 -13.18 -11.36
C LEU A 191 -5.89 -12.14 -12.50
N ARG A 192 -5.57 -12.58 -13.72
CA ARG A 192 -5.60 -11.72 -14.90
C ARG A 192 -7.00 -11.23 -15.24
N HIS A 193 -8.02 -12.09 -15.11
CA HIS A 193 -9.42 -11.70 -15.29
C HIS A 193 -9.81 -10.59 -14.31
N LEU A 194 -9.43 -10.71 -13.03
CA LEU A 194 -9.69 -9.69 -12.01
C LEU A 194 -9.07 -8.34 -12.35
N LEU A 195 -7.79 -8.33 -12.78
CA LEU A 195 -7.10 -7.11 -13.17
C LEU A 195 -7.80 -6.41 -14.34
N TRP A 196 -8.23 -7.16 -15.35
CA TRP A 196 -8.97 -6.61 -16.49
C TRP A 196 -10.36 -6.11 -16.11
N SER A 197 -11.11 -6.87 -15.29
CA SER A 197 -12.41 -6.43 -14.78
C SER A 197 -12.30 -5.15 -13.95
N ALA A 198 -11.26 -5.01 -13.12
CA ALA A 198 -10.99 -3.77 -12.40
C ALA A 198 -10.61 -2.63 -13.36
N ALA A 199 -9.77 -2.89 -14.36
CA ALA A 199 -9.33 -1.85 -15.28
C ALA A 199 -10.47 -1.27 -16.10
N GLU A 200 -11.42 -2.11 -16.52
CA GLU A 200 -12.61 -1.73 -17.29
C GLU A 200 -13.54 -0.78 -16.53
N THR A 201 -13.44 -0.70 -15.20
CA THR A 201 -14.16 0.29 -14.37
C THR A 201 -13.59 1.71 -14.50
N GLY A 202 -12.37 1.86 -15.02
CA GLY A 202 -11.64 3.12 -15.09
C GLY A 202 -11.05 3.60 -13.75
N LEU A 203 -11.32 2.94 -12.63
CA LEU A 203 -10.72 3.27 -11.34
C LEU A 203 -9.21 2.94 -11.29
N PRO A 204 -8.42 3.65 -10.47
CA PRO A 204 -7.03 3.28 -10.23
C PRO A 204 -6.88 1.85 -9.71
N ILE A 205 -5.84 1.16 -10.18
CA ILE A 205 -5.43 -0.16 -9.68
C ILE A 205 -4.07 -0.04 -9.00
N GLN A 206 -4.07 -0.27 -7.70
CA GLN A 206 -2.88 -0.43 -6.90
C GLN A 206 -2.32 -1.85 -7.09
N LEU A 207 -1.05 -1.96 -7.48
CA LEU A 207 -0.35 -3.21 -7.72
C LEU A 207 0.77 -3.33 -6.69
N HIS A 208 0.75 -4.36 -5.86
CA HIS A 208 1.90 -4.66 -5.00
C HIS A 208 3.11 -5.05 -5.87
N THR A 209 4.26 -4.43 -5.64
CA THR A 209 5.52 -4.74 -6.33
C THR A 209 6.69 -4.71 -5.34
N GLY A 210 7.74 -5.48 -5.62
CA GLY A 210 8.95 -5.51 -4.78
C GLY A 210 8.74 -6.18 -3.42
N PHE A 211 9.06 -5.45 -2.36
CA PHE A 211 9.31 -5.94 -1.01
C PHE A 211 8.05 -6.44 -0.30
N GLY A 212 8.17 -7.59 0.37
CA GLY A 212 7.11 -8.27 1.09
C GLY A 212 7.62 -9.45 1.91
N ASP A 213 6.69 -10.21 2.48
CA ASP A 213 6.96 -11.40 3.30
C ASP A 213 7.47 -12.62 2.49
N PRO A 214 7.86 -13.74 3.15
CA PRO A 214 8.35 -14.95 2.47
C PRO A 214 7.34 -15.71 1.59
N ASP A 215 6.04 -15.39 1.62
CA ASP A 215 5.04 -15.93 0.69
C ASP A 215 5.36 -15.48 -0.75
N LEU A 216 5.91 -14.27 -0.89
CA LEU A 216 6.31 -13.66 -2.15
C LEU A 216 7.58 -14.30 -2.74
N ARG A 217 7.76 -14.17 -4.06
CA ARG A 217 9.02 -14.50 -4.77
C ARG A 217 9.60 -13.21 -5.34
N LEU A 218 10.57 -12.61 -4.64
CA LEU A 218 11.03 -11.24 -4.92
C LEU A 218 11.40 -10.97 -6.38
N HIS A 219 12.05 -11.91 -7.06
CA HIS A 219 12.43 -11.74 -8.48
C HIS A 219 11.24 -11.70 -9.44
N ARG A 220 10.08 -12.26 -9.07
CA ARG A 220 8.83 -12.20 -9.86
C ARG A 220 7.98 -10.99 -9.53
N CYS A 221 8.47 -10.11 -8.65
CA CYS A 221 7.77 -8.92 -8.18
C CYS A 221 8.42 -7.64 -8.70
N ASP A 222 9.33 -7.77 -9.66
CA ASP A 222 9.90 -6.64 -10.39
C ASP A 222 8.79 -5.94 -11.20
N PRO A 223 8.51 -4.64 -10.95
CA PRO A 223 7.53 -3.88 -11.72
C PRO A 223 7.81 -3.87 -13.23
N ALA A 224 9.06 -4.02 -13.68
CA ALA A 224 9.40 -4.06 -15.10
C ALA A 224 8.67 -5.20 -15.86
N LEU A 225 8.29 -6.27 -15.17
CA LEU A 225 7.50 -7.37 -15.74
C LEU A 225 6.10 -6.91 -16.19
N LEU A 226 5.59 -5.79 -15.65
CA LEU A 226 4.31 -5.21 -16.02
C LEU A 226 4.35 -4.35 -17.29
N THR A 227 5.49 -4.27 -17.99
CA THR A 227 5.64 -3.39 -19.18
C THR A 227 4.56 -3.66 -20.23
N ASP A 228 4.31 -4.92 -20.57
CA ASP A 228 3.34 -5.26 -21.60
C ASP A 228 1.89 -5.17 -21.09
N PHE A 229 1.67 -5.43 -19.80
CA PHE A 229 0.37 -5.19 -19.18
C PHE A 229 0.01 -3.69 -19.17
N ALA A 230 0.98 -2.82 -18.83
CA ALA A 230 0.80 -1.37 -18.87
C ALA A 230 0.47 -0.88 -20.29
N ARG A 231 1.06 -1.48 -21.34
CA ARG A 231 0.69 -1.21 -22.74
C ARG A 231 -0.74 -1.65 -23.04
N ALA A 232 -1.07 -2.90 -22.68
CA ALA A 232 -2.35 -3.52 -23.03
C ALA A 232 -3.52 -2.83 -22.34
N VAL A 233 -3.40 -2.46 -21.06
CA VAL A 233 -4.49 -1.90 -20.25
C VAL A 233 -4.76 -0.41 -20.55
N ARG A 234 -3.84 0.29 -21.23
CA ARG A 234 -3.93 1.73 -21.52
C ARG A 234 -5.29 2.18 -22.10
N PRO A 235 -5.94 1.46 -23.03
CA PRO A 235 -7.22 1.89 -23.61
C PRO A 235 -8.39 1.95 -22.59
N THR A 236 -8.28 1.27 -21.45
CA THR A 236 -9.31 1.31 -20.38
C THR A 236 -9.37 2.66 -19.67
N GLY A 237 -8.30 3.47 -19.74
CA GLY A 237 -8.17 4.73 -19.01
C GLY A 237 -7.82 4.58 -17.53
N SER A 238 -7.73 3.35 -17.01
CA SER A 238 -7.35 3.10 -15.62
C SER A 238 -5.88 3.51 -15.34
N ALA A 239 -5.68 4.14 -14.19
CA ALA A 239 -4.34 4.44 -13.68
C ALA A 239 -3.75 3.21 -12.97
N LEU A 240 -2.52 2.84 -13.31
CA LEU A 240 -1.77 1.83 -12.55
C LEU A 240 -0.91 2.52 -11.49
N VAL A 241 -1.01 2.08 -10.25
CA VAL A 241 -0.19 2.59 -9.14
C VAL A 241 0.68 1.46 -8.59
N LEU A 242 1.97 1.54 -8.88
CA LEU A 242 2.97 0.56 -8.43
C LEU A 242 3.33 0.87 -6.97
N LEU A 243 3.05 -0.07 -6.06
CA LEU A 243 3.28 0.12 -4.64
C LEU A 243 4.57 -0.57 -4.19
N HIS A 244 5.23 0.04 -3.21
CA HIS A 244 6.41 -0.38 -2.45
C HIS A 244 7.71 -0.39 -3.26
N CYS A 245 7.69 -1.09 -4.39
CA CYS A 245 8.69 -1.14 -5.45
C CYS A 245 10.09 -1.66 -5.07
N TYR A 246 10.58 -1.44 -3.84
CA TYR A 246 11.93 -1.81 -3.41
C TYR A 246 12.21 -3.31 -3.58
N PRO A 247 13.38 -3.74 -4.08
CA PRO A 247 14.55 -2.95 -4.47
C PRO A 247 14.49 -2.39 -5.90
N TYR A 248 13.35 -2.47 -6.57
CA TYR A 248 13.13 -2.14 -7.98
C TYR A 248 12.51 -0.74 -8.20
N HIS A 249 12.60 0.17 -7.23
CA HIS A 249 12.02 1.52 -7.32
C HIS A 249 12.54 2.33 -8.53
N ARG A 250 13.77 2.09 -9.00
CA ARG A 250 14.26 2.65 -10.28
C ARG A 250 13.50 2.11 -11.50
N GLY A 251 13.14 0.83 -11.51
CA GLY A 251 12.31 0.23 -12.57
C GLY A 251 10.88 0.78 -12.56
N ALA A 252 10.30 0.96 -11.37
CA ALA A 252 8.99 1.63 -11.22
C ALA A 252 9.05 3.09 -11.71
N ALA A 253 10.12 3.83 -11.37
CA ALA A 253 10.34 5.20 -11.85
C ALA A 253 10.44 5.28 -13.38
N TYR A 254 11.13 4.32 -14.01
CA TYR A 254 11.17 4.19 -15.46
C TYR A 254 9.78 3.97 -16.07
N LEU A 255 8.97 3.07 -15.52
CA LEU A 255 7.61 2.85 -16.03
C LEU A 255 6.71 4.08 -15.86
N ALA A 256 6.79 4.76 -14.72
CA ALA A 256 6.07 6.01 -14.49
C ALA A 256 6.52 7.12 -15.47
N HIS A 257 7.80 7.13 -15.84
CA HIS A 257 8.31 8.02 -16.89
C HIS A 257 7.76 7.64 -18.27
N ALA A 258 7.81 6.36 -18.64
CA ALA A 258 7.49 5.87 -19.97
C ALA A 258 5.98 5.84 -20.29
N PHE A 259 5.12 5.60 -19.29
CA PHE A 259 3.68 5.43 -19.50
C PHE A 259 2.87 6.55 -18.83
N PRO A 260 1.96 7.23 -19.55
CA PRO A 260 1.22 8.37 -19.02
C PRO A 260 0.32 8.00 -17.83
N HIS A 261 -0.21 6.78 -17.80
CA HIS A 261 -1.15 6.27 -16.81
C HIS A 261 -0.50 5.39 -15.73
N VAL A 262 0.83 5.30 -15.68
CA VAL A 262 1.55 4.59 -14.61
C VAL A 262 2.10 5.57 -13.59
N TYR A 263 1.87 5.27 -12.32
CA TYR A 263 2.27 6.01 -11.13
C TYR A 263 3.00 5.06 -10.19
N ALA A 264 3.73 5.60 -9.21
CA ALA A 264 4.35 4.80 -8.17
C ALA A 264 4.21 5.47 -6.81
N ASP A 265 4.21 4.66 -5.75
CA ASP A 265 4.43 5.15 -4.40
C ASP A 265 5.89 4.94 -3.96
N ILE A 266 6.18 5.44 -2.77
CA ILE A 266 7.47 5.27 -2.07
C ILE A 266 7.26 4.69 -0.66
N GLY A 267 6.09 4.09 -0.39
CA GLY A 267 5.77 3.54 0.94
C GLY A 267 6.35 2.17 1.16
N LEU A 268 6.20 1.64 2.38
CA LEU A 268 6.90 0.45 2.90
C LEU A 268 8.43 0.63 2.97
N ALA A 269 9.08 0.84 1.83
CA ALA A 269 10.53 0.91 1.67
C ALA A 269 11.19 1.97 2.57
N LEU A 270 10.59 3.15 2.73
CA LEU A 270 11.16 4.21 3.59
C LEU A 270 11.17 3.79 5.06
N SER A 271 10.08 3.20 5.56
CA SER A 271 9.99 2.71 6.93
C SER A 271 11.08 1.68 7.25
N TYR A 272 11.29 0.73 6.34
CA TYR A 272 12.25 -0.36 6.50
C TYR A 272 13.70 0.02 6.20
N SER A 273 13.95 1.05 5.40
CA SER A 273 15.31 1.57 5.16
C SER A 273 15.75 2.59 6.22
N GLY A 274 14.83 3.14 7.00
CA GLY A 274 15.11 3.96 8.19
C GLY A 274 16.03 5.14 7.89
N ALA A 275 17.23 5.13 8.49
CA ALA A 275 18.25 6.17 8.28
C ALA A 275 18.71 6.30 6.80
N ARG A 276 18.44 5.30 5.96
CA ARG A 276 18.74 5.30 4.51
C ARG A 276 17.53 5.64 3.63
N ALA A 277 16.37 5.97 4.21
CA ALA A 277 15.17 6.36 3.48
C ALA A 277 15.43 7.48 2.46
N GLU A 278 16.27 8.46 2.83
CA GLU A 278 16.68 9.56 1.94
C GLU A 278 17.33 9.06 0.63
N ALA A 279 18.14 8.00 0.69
CA ALA A 279 18.77 7.44 -0.50
C ALA A 279 17.76 6.78 -1.44
N VAL A 280 16.83 5.97 -0.90
CA VAL A 280 15.77 5.34 -1.69
C VAL A 280 14.88 6.40 -2.35
N LEU A 281 14.54 7.45 -1.60
CA LEU A 281 13.76 8.57 -2.11
C LEU A 281 14.49 9.34 -3.22
N ALA A 282 15.78 9.61 -3.05
CA ALA A 282 16.60 10.24 -4.08
C ALA A 282 16.56 9.44 -5.39
N GLU A 283 16.74 8.12 -5.30
CA GLU A 283 16.73 7.23 -6.47
C GLU A 283 15.37 7.16 -7.18
N ALA A 284 14.26 7.23 -6.44
CA ALA A 284 12.93 7.32 -7.04
C ALA A 284 12.73 8.64 -7.79
N LEU A 285 13.26 9.74 -7.25
CA LEU A 285 13.16 11.10 -7.82
C LEU A 285 14.14 11.35 -8.99
N GLU A 286 15.09 10.45 -9.25
CA GLU A 286 16.05 10.58 -10.36
C GLU A 286 15.37 10.64 -11.74
N LEU A 287 14.32 9.83 -11.95
CA LEU A 287 13.73 9.61 -13.27
C LEU A 287 12.21 9.80 -13.32
N ALA A 288 11.49 9.47 -12.24
CA ALA A 288 10.04 9.55 -12.24
C ALA A 288 9.58 11.00 -12.35
N PRO A 289 8.61 11.33 -13.22
CA PRO A 289 7.97 12.63 -13.18
C PRO A 289 7.39 12.89 -11.78
N PHE A 290 7.73 14.02 -11.15
CA PHE A 290 7.30 14.32 -9.78
C PHE A 290 5.77 14.31 -9.60
N GLY A 291 5.01 14.57 -10.67
CA GLY A 291 3.55 14.46 -10.70
C GLY A 291 3.02 13.01 -10.68
N LYS A 292 3.89 12.00 -10.61
CA LYS A 292 3.55 10.58 -10.67
C LYS A 292 4.08 9.76 -9.48
N LEU A 293 4.72 10.42 -8.51
CA LEU A 293 5.14 9.82 -7.25
C LEU A 293 4.21 10.22 -6.13
N MET A 294 3.89 9.29 -5.23
CA MET A 294 2.97 9.53 -4.12
C MET A 294 3.55 9.02 -2.80
N PHE A 295 3.36 9.80 -1.74
CA PHE A 295 3.56 9.33 -0.38
C PHE A 295 2.54 8.24 -0.03
N SER A 296 3.03 7.18 0.61
CA SER A 296 2.23 6.19 1.33
C SER A 296 3.09 5.63 2.48
N THR A 297 2.44 5.03 3.49
CA THR A 297 3.17 4.40 4.61
C THR A 297 3.27 2.89 4.44
N ASP A 298 2.27 2.28 3.79
CA ASP A 298 1.96 0.83 3.86
C ASP A 298 1.83 0.29 5.29
N ALA A 299 1.51 1.17 6.24
CA ALA A 299 1.43 0.80 7.64
C ALA A 299 0.20 -0.09 7.90
N TYR A 300 0.42 -1.23 8.55
CA TYR A 300 -0.63 -2.08 9.09
C TYR A 300 -0.23 -2.60 10.48
N GLY A 301 -1.18 -3.11 11.27
CA GLY A 301 -0.89 -3.63 12.61
C GLY A 301 -0.65 -2.56 13.68
N LEU A 302 0.32 -1.66 13.49
CA LEU A 302 0.77 -0.70 14.51
C LEU A 302 0.58 0.77 14.11
N PRO A 303 0.04 1.66 14.99
CA PRO A 303 0.04 3.11 14.75
C PRO A 303 1.45 3.70 14.62
N GLU A 304 2.46 3.07 15.22
CA GLU A 304 3.87 3.45 15.12
C GLU A 304 4.38 3.49 13.67
N LEU A 305 3.94 2.56 12.83
CA LEU A 305 4.40 2.49 11.44
C LEU A 305 3.90 3.69 10.61
N TYR A 306 2.75 4.26 10.96
CA TYR A 306 2.28 5.50 10.33
C TYR A 306 3.16 6.69 10.72
N VAL A 307 3.55 6.78 11.99
CA VAL A 307 4.46 7.82 12.49
C VAL A 307 5.81 7.72 11.80
N VAL A 308 6.40 6.51 11.77
CA VAL A 308 7.71 6.27 11.15
C VAL A 308 7.67 6.60 9.66
N GLY A 309 6.69 6.08 8.91
CA GLY A 309 6.57 6.34 7.48
C GLY A 309 6.43 7.83 7.17
N ALA A 310 5.56 8.54 7.90
CA ALA A 310 5.35 9.98 7.71
C ALA A 310 6.58 10.81 8.10
N ALA A 311 7.25 10.48 9.21
CA ALA A 311 8.43 11.20 9.68
C ALA A 311 9.64 11.02 8.74
N LEU A 312 9.89 9.80 8.27
CA LEU A 312 10.99 9.51 7.36
C LEU A 312 10.75 10.11 5.98
N PHE A 313 9.52 10.07 5.48
CA PHE A 313 9.17 10.74 4.23
C PHE A 313 9.42 12.25 4.30
N ARG A 314 8.83 12.95 5.28
CA ARG A 314 9.00 14.41 5.42
C ARG A 314 10.47 14.79 5.58
N ARG A 315 11.16 14.16 6.52
CA ARG A 315 12.58 14.44 6.78
C ARG A 315 13.45 14.16 5.55
N GLY A 316 13.22 13.05 4.86
CA GLY A 316 13.99 12.67 3.67
C GLY A 316 13.76 13.67 2.53
N LEU A 317 12.50 13.99 2.24
CA LEU A 317 12.15 14.92 1.17
C LEU A 317 12.67 16.33 1.45
N ASP A 318 12.47 16.84 2.66
CA ASP A 318 12.93 18.17 3.06
C ASP A 318 14.45 18.31 2.89
N ARG A 319 15.23 17.30 3.30
CA ARG A 319 16.70 17.33 3.19
C ARG A 319 17.18 17.26 1.75
N LEU A 320 16.58 16.40 0.93
CA LEU A 320 16.93 16.28 -0.49
C LEU A 320 16.66 17.60 -1.22
N LEU A 321 15.45 18.14 -1.05
CA LEU A 321 15.06 19.39 -1.70
C LEU A 321 15.90 20.57 -1.22
N ALA A 322 16.18 20.66 0.10
CA ALA A 322 17.07 21.70 0.63
C ALA A 322 18.48 21.61 0.04
N THR A 323 19.01 20.40 -0.18
CA THR A 323 20.31 20.18 -0.81
C THR A 323 20.29 20.68 -2.26
N TRP A 324 19.31 20.27 -3.06
CA TRP A 324 19.21 20.70 -4.46
C TRP A 324 18.99 22.22 -4.62
N VAL A 325 18.27 22.85 -3.69
CA VAL A 325 18.13 24.31 -3.66
C VAL A 325 19.46 24.98 -3.25
N GLY A 326 20.14 24.45 -2.23
CA GLY A 326 21.44 24.96 -1.77
C GLY A 326 22.52 24.89 -2.84
N ASP A 327 22.50 23.83 -3.64
CA ASP A 327 23.42 23.62 -4.78
C ASP A 327 23.04 24.45 -6.03
N GLY A 328 21.92 25.16 -6.00
CA GLY A 328 21.42 25.96 -7.12
C GLY A 328 20.82 25.14 -8.27
N ALA A 329 20.60 23.83 -8.08
CA ALA A 329 19.95 22.99 -9.05
C ALA A 329 18.45 23.32 -9.18
N TRP A 330 17.82 23.73 -8.07
CA TRP A 330 16.37 23.99 -7.98
C TRP A 330 16.10 25.37 -7.37
N SER A 331 14.94 25.95 -7.73
CA SER A 331 14.39 27.10 -7.01
C SER A 331 13.68 26.63 -5.73
N ALA A 332 13.67 27.48 -4.69
CA ALA A 332 12.90 27.21 -3.48
C ALA A 332 11.39 27.05 -3.75
N ALA A 333 10.87 27.77 -4.76
CA ALA A 333 9.47 27.69 -5.15
C ALA A 333 9.14 26.33 -5.80
N ASP A 334 10.01 25.81 -6.67
CA ASP A 334 9.83 24.49 -7.28
C ASP A 334 9.95 23.37 -6.26
N ALA A 335 10.89 23.48 -5.32
CA ALA A 335 11.01 22.54 -4.21
C ALA A 335 9.71 22.47 -3.39
N ALA A 336 9.16 23.60 -2.98
CA ALA A 336 7.90 23.66 -2.22
C ALA A 336 6.73 23.04 -3.01
N ARG A 337 6.61 23.37 -4.30
CA ARG A 337 5.58 22.82 -5.18
C ARG A 337 5.69 21.30 -5.34
N VAL A 338 6.90 20.78 -5.53
CA VAL A 338 7.13 19.33 -5.65
C VAL A 338 6.84 18.60 -4.33
N ALA A 339 7.20 19.20 -3.19
CA ALA A 339 6.87 18.65 -1.88
C ALA A 339 5.35 18.47 -1.70
N GLU A 340 4.55 19.46 -2.11
CA GLU A 340 3.09 19.39 -2.08
C GLU A 340 2.54 18.31 -3.03
N LEU A 341 3.07 18.23 -4.26
CA LEU A 341 2.67 17.22 -5.24
C LEU A 341 2.87 15.80 -4.71
N VAL A 342 4.08 15.48 -4.25
CA VAL A 342 4.42 14.13 -3.79
C VAL A 342 3.75 13.81 -2.45
N GLY A 343 3.64 14.80 -1.56
CA GLY A 343 3.07 14.60 -0.22
C GLY A 343 1.56 14.36 -0.21
N ALA A 344 0.80 14.97 -1.12
CA ALA A 344 -0.66 14.76 -1.19
C ALA A 344 -1.29 15.07 -2.55
N GLY A 345 -0.77 16.06 -3.29
CA GLY A 345 -1.45 16.59 -4.48
C GLY A 345 -1.65 15.55 -5.59
N ASN A 346 -0.70 14.65 -5.78
CA ASN A 346 -0.80 13.58 -6.78
C ASN A 346 -1.86 12.54 -6.38
N ALA A 347 -1.87 12.10 -5.11
CA ALA A 347 -2.88 11.16 -4.63
C ALA A 347 -4.29 11.74 -4.73
N ARG A 348 -4.50 13.01 -4.33
CA ARG A 348 -5.80 13.68 -4.48
C ARG A 348 -6.29 13.69 -5.92
N ARG A 349 -5.40 13.98 -6.88
CA ARG A 349 -5.74 13.98 -8.31
C ARG A 349 -6.04 12.58 -8.85
N VAL A 350 -5.18 11.60 -8.56
CA VAL A 350 -5.28 10.25 -9.12
C VAL A 350 -6.49 9.49 -8.55
N TYR A 351 -6.78 9.66 -7.27
CA TYR A 351 -7.89 8.99 -6.58
C TYR A 351 -9.17 9.84 -6.47
N GLY A 352 -9.20 11.03 -7.09
CA GLY A 352 -10.37 11.90 -7.09
C GLY A 352 -10.77 12.46 -5.71
N LEU A 353 -9.84 12.56 -4.77
CA LEU A 353 -10.11 12.97 -3.39
C LEU A 353 -10.39 14.48 -3.33
N GLY A 354 -11.43 14.86 -2.56
CA GLY A 354 -11.79 16.27 -2.37
C GLY A 354 -12.65 16.88 -3.49
N ARG A 355 -13.02 16.11 -4.52
CA ARG A 355 -14.18 16.46 -5.36
C ARG A 355 -15.45 16.17 -4.57
N ALA A 356 -15.91 17.14 -3.79
CA ALA A 356 -17.30 17.18 -3.38
C ALA A 356 -18.14 17.52 -4.62
N ASP A 357 -18.58 16.50 -5.37
CA ASP A 357 -19.72 16.66 -6.26
C ASP A 357 -20.97 16.76 -5.36
N GLY A 358 -21.20 17.96 -4.81
CA GLY A 358 -22.53 18.35 -4.38
C GLY A 358 -23.42 18.43 -5.62
N PRO A 359 -24.70 18.03 -5.56
CA PRO A 359 -25.61 18.24 -6.67
C PRO A 359 -25.73 19.74 -6.90
N SER A 360 -25.25 20.20 -8.05
CA SER A 360 -25.55 21.54 -8.55
C SER A 360 -27.05 21.64 -8.73
N ALA A 361 -27.71 22.37 -7.82
CA ALA A 361 -29.08 22.79 -7.96
C ALA A 361 -29.25 23.51 -9.31
N ARG A 362 -30.14 23.00 -10.14
CA ARG A 362 -30.91 23.80 -11.09
C ARG A 362 -32.32 23.91 -10.55
#